data_AF-A0A0J5L0I0-F1
#
_entry.id   AF-A0A0J5L0I0-F1
#
_cell.length_a   1.000
_cell.length_b   1.000
_cell.length_c   1.000
_cell.angle_alpha   90.00
_cell.angle_beta   90.00
_cell.angle_gamma   90.00
#
_symmetry.space_group_name_H-M   'P 1'
#
loop_
_entity.id
_entity.type
_entity.pdbx_description
1 polymer ?
#
loop_
_entity_poly.entity_id
_entity_poly.type
_entity_poly.pdbx_seq_one_letter_code
_entity_poly.pdbx_strand_id
1 'polypeptide(L)'
;MMLATPVILSMPVHTLLAAPADGETAQLLRASELLTGRRGLDSGIAARLWTLLCEQDTQFPARLAQLMTRLQALHSEDREQIVSQLDDDEVKTALAIISPWYLGYTGTPSTTKAVDDAQFVTFLSALMYEPTREQTIRPTYARAGGDYWAEVPAGVTAPAMPDNIRAWGEQSPVAAGSIKEPEAPWLLMVQGKAKTLAEAQAMLAAS
;
A
#
# COMPACT_ATOMS: atom_id res chain seq x y z
N MET A 1 -52.40 -17.27 29.77
CA MET A 1 -51.21 -16.51 30.21
C MET A 1 -50.03 -17.00 29.39
N MET A 2 -49.69 -16.32 28.29
CA MET A 2 -48.48 -16.60 27.51
C MET A 2 -47.43 -15.55 27.87
N LEU A 3 -46.28 -16.01 28.38
CA LEU A 3 -45.15 -15.19 28.80
C LEU A 3 -44.42 -14.71 27.54
N ALA A 4 -44.36 -13.39 27.33
CA ALA A 4 -43.56 -12.78 26.28
C ALA A 4 -42.09 -12.73 26.70
N THR A 5 -41.23 -13.43 25.96
CA THR A 5 -39.77 -13.38 26.08
C THR A 5 -39.23 -12.07 25.49
N PRO A 6 -38.44 -11.27 26.22
CA PRO A 6 -37.81 -10.10 25.63
C PRO A 6 -36.58 -10.52 24.81
N VAL A 7 -36.52 -10.08 23.56
CA VAL A 7 -35.33 -10.17 22.71
C VAL A 7 -34.39 -9.04 23.10
N ILE A 8 -33.19 -9.37 23.59
CA ILE A 8 -32.12 -8.41 23.83
C ILE A 8 -31.38 -8.20 22.51
N LEU A 9 -31.66 -7.09 21.81
CA LEU A 9 -30.82 -6.63 20.71
C LEU A 9 -29.57 -5.97 21.30
N SER A 10 -28.44 -6.67 21.23
CA SER A 10 -27.12 -6.07 21.46
C SER A 10 -26.68 -5.38 20.17
N MET A 11 -26.89 -4.07 20.09
CA MET A 11 -26.31 -3.24 19.04
C MET A 11 -24.91 -2.80 19.49
N PRO A 12 -23.84 -3.08 18.73
CA PRO A 12 -22.54 -2.51 19.02
C PRO A 12 -22.61 -1.01 18.71
N VAL A 13 -22.67 -0.19 19.76
CA VAL A 13 -22.50 1.26 19.65
C VAL A 13 -21.05 1.52 19.22
N HIS A 14 -20.82 1.58 17.91
CA HIS A 14 -19.65 2.26 17.38
C HIS A 14 -19.99 3.74 17.41
N THR A 15 -19.63 4.41 18.51
CA THR A 15 -19.53 5.87 18.51
C THR A 15 -18.41 6.25 17.56
N LEU A 16 -18.75 6.52 16.30
CA LEU A 16 -17.90 7.29 15.41
C LEU A 16 -17.92 8.72 15.93
N LEU A 17 -17.06 9.03 16.90
CA LEU A 17 -16.79 10.41 17.27
C LEU A 17 -16.06 11.04 16.07
N ALA A 18 -16.82 11.64 15.15
CA ALA A 18 -16.28 12.68 14.31
C ALA A 18 -16.00 13.87 15.24
N ALA A 19 -14.77 13.95 15.76
CA ALA A 19 -14.28 15.17 16.37
C ALA A 19 -14.50 16.32 15.36
N PRO A 20 -14.89 17.53 15.80
CA PRO A 20 -14.87 18.68 14.91
C PRO A 20 -13.47 18.74 14.29
N ALA A 21 -13.40 18.81 12.97
CA ALA A 21 -12.10 18.95 12.31
C ALA A 21 -11.48 20.25 12.83
N ASP A 22 -10.39 20.14 13.58
CA ASP A 22 -9.55 21.28 13.91
C ASP A 22 -9.23 22.02 12.61
N GLY A 23 -9.09 23.35 12.66
CA GLY A 23 -8.94 24.18 11.45
C GLY A 23 -7.79 23.70 10.53
N GLU A 24 -6.76 23.13 11.12
CA GLU A 24 -5.60 22.54 10.45
C GLU A 24 -5.94 21.23 9.71
N THR A 25 -6.74 20.36 10.33
CA THR A 25 -7.23 19.13 9.67
C THR A 25 -8.14 19.47 8.49
N ALA A 26 -9.00 20.48 8.64
CA ALA A 26 -9.84 20.97 7.55
C ALA A 26 -8.99 21.58 6.41
N GLN A 27 -7.90 22.26 6.74
CA GLN A 27 -6.94 22.78 5.77
C GLN A 27 -6.21 21.66 5.02
N LEU A 28 -5.77 20.61 5.73
CA LEU A 28 -5.15 19.42 5.13
C LEU A 28 -6.13 18.69 4.20
N LEU A 29 -7.38 18.53 4.62
CA LEU A 29 -8.44 17.92 3.80
C LEU A 29 -8.62 18.70 2.49
N ARG A 30 -8.70 20.03 2.58
CA ARG A 30 -8.83 20.90 1.41
C ARG A 30 -7.62 20.82 0.48
N ALA A 31 -6.40 20.82 1.03
CA ALA A 31 -5.17 20.62 0.25
C ALA A 31 -5.21 19.27 -0.48
N SER A 32 -5.63 18.21 0.23
CA SER A 32 -5.72 16.85 -0.30
C SER A 32 -6.68 16.77 -1.49
N GLU A 33 -7.85 17.39 -1.39
CA GLU A 33 -8.86 17.43 -2.45
C GLU A 33 -8.34 18.15 -3.70
N LEU A 34 -7.71 19.31 -3.54
CA LEU A 34 -7.11 20.07 -4.64
C LEU A 34 -6.00 19.28 -5.34
N LEU A 35 -5.06 18.74 -4.56
CA LEU A 35 -3.88 18.04 -5.08
C LEU A 35 -4.24 16.71 -5.75
N THR A 36 -5.25 16.00 -5.25
CA THR A 36 -5.71 14.73 -5.83
C THR A 36 -6.74 14.92 -6.94
N GLY A 37 -7.37 16.10 -7.03
CA GLY A 37 -8.52 16.36 -7.90
C GLY A 37 -9.77 15.57 -7.48
N ARG A 38 -9.89 15.27 -6.18
CA ARG A 38 -11.02 14.56 -5.59
C ARG A 38 -11.89 15.52 -4.79
N ARG A 39 -13.14 15.12 -4.53
CA ARG A 39 -14.05 15.84 -3.63
C ARG A 39 -14.66 14.85 -2.66
N GLY A 40 -14.96 15.31 -1.45
CA GLY A 40 -15.56 14.47 -0.41
C GLY A 40 -14.60 13.42 0.12
N LEU A 41 -13.31 13.76 0.22
CA LEU A 41 -12.35 12.88 0.90
C LEU A 41 -12.75 12.72 2.38
N ASP A 42 -12.46 11.55 2.95
CA ASP A 42 -12.89 11.20 4.31
C ASP A 42 -12.14 12.05 5.36
N SER A 43 -12.90 12.81 6.17
CA SER A 43 -12.33 13.70 7.18
C SER A 43 -11.62 12.95 8.32
N GLY A 44 -12.01 11.71 8.61
CA GLY A 44 -11.34 10.85 9.59
C GLY A 44 -9.97 10.41 9.11
N ILE A 45 -9.83 10.09 7.82
CA ILE A 45 -8.52 9.83 7.19
C ILE A 45 -7.66 11.09 7.21
N ALA A 46 -8.22 12.26 6.89
CA ALA A 46 -7.48 13.52 6.95
C ALA A 46 -6.97 13.82 8.37
N ALA A 47 -7.80 13.62 9.41
CA ALA A 47 -7.38 13.79 10.81
C ALA A 47 -6.23 12.84 11.16
N ARG A 48 -6.32 11.59 10.71
CA ARG A 48 -5.27 10.60 10.95
C ARG A 48 -3.95 10.95 10.23
N LEU A 49 -4.03 11.46 9.00
CA LEU A 49 -2.89 11.95 8.25
C LEU A 49 -2.24 13.15 8.93
N TRP A 50 -3.04 14.09 9.44
CA TRP A 50 -2.54 15.23 10.19
C TRP A 50 -1.65 14.80 11.35
N THR A 51 -2.14 13.88 12.20
CA THR A 51 -1.35 13.34 13.32
C THR A 51 -0.03 12.74 12.86
N LEU A 52 -0.06 11.83 11.89
CA LEU A 52 1.15 11.13 11.43
C LEU A 52 2.16 12.07 10.75
N LEU A 53 1.70 13.02 9.95
CA LEU A 53 2.58 13.94 9.24
C LEU A 53 3.26 14.92 10.22
N CYS A 54 2.55 15.36 11.27
CA CYS A 54 3.13 16.17 12.33
C CYS A 54 4.12 15.38 13.21
N GLU A 55 3.87 14.09 13.46
CA GLU A 55 4.81 13.21 14.16
C GLU A 55 6.09 12.97 13.33
N GLN A 56 5.95 12.84 12.01
CA GLN A 56 7.07 12.59 11.10
C GLN A 56 7.91 13.87 10.83
N ASP A 57 7.26 15.03 10.72
CA ASP A 57 7.92 16.31 10.49
C ASP A 57 7.24 17.43 11.32
N THR A 58 7.94 17.93 12.33
CA THR A 58 7.43 19.00 13.20
C THR A 58 7.25 20.34 12.48
N GLN A 59 7.85 20.51 11.29
CA GLN A 59 7.65 21.69 10.44
C GLN A 59 6.45 21.54 9.49
N PHE A 60 5.83 20.37 9.41
CA PHE A 60 4.73 20.08 8.50
C PHE A 60 3.58 21.10 8.59
N PRO A 61 3.10 21.54 9.78
CA PRO A 61 2.05 22.57 9.86
C PRO A 61 2.40 23.86 9.11
N ALA A 62 3.64 24.35 9.26
CA ALA A 62 4.09 25.56 8.60
C ALA A 62 4.19 25.37 7.08
N ARG A 63 4.69 24.22 6.63
CA ARG A 63 4.78 23.89 5.20
C ARG A 63 3.42 23.73 4.55
N LEU A 64 2.45 23.13 5.24
CA LEU A 64 1.07 23.06 4.78
C LEU A 64 0.46 24.45 4.61
N ALA A 65 0.67 25.35 5.56
CA ALA A 65 0.16 26.72 5.48
C ALA A 65 0.75 27.49 4.28
N GLN A 66 2.06 27.33 4.03
CA GLN A 66 2.74 27.90 2.86
C GLN A 66 2.18 27.33 1.56
N LEU A 67 2.11 25.99 1.44
CA LEU A 67 1.55 25.30 0.27
C LEU A 67 0.11 25.74 0.01
N MET A 68 -0.72 25.88 1.04
CA MET A 68 -2.10 26.33 0.88
C MET A 68 -2.20 27.77 0.39
N THR A 69 -1.30 28.65 0.84
CA THR A 69 -1.22 30.02 0.32
C THR A 69 -0.89 30.00 -1.17
N ARG A 70 0.07 29.15 -1.58
CA ARG A 70 0.44 28.96 -2.99
C ARG A 70 -0.74 28.43 -3.82
N LEU A 71 -1.39 27.36 -3.36
CA LEU A 71 -2.53 26.76 -4.06
C LEU A 71 -3.69 27.76 -4.23
N GLN A 72 -3.96 28.60 -3.23
CA GLN A 72 -4.98 29.64 -3.32
C GLN A 72 -4.61 30.73 -4.35
N ALA A 73 -3.33 31.14 -4.40
CA ALA A 73 -2.86 32.15 -5.33
C ALA A 73 -2.87 31.70 -6.80
N LEU A 74 -2.77 30.40 -7.06
CA LEU A 74 -2.80 29.85 -8.42
C LEU A 74 -4.18 29.93 -9.08
N HIS A 75 -5.26 29.97 -8.29
CA HIS A 75 -6.65 30.03 -8.77
C HIS A 75 -6.99 29.02 -9.89
N SER A 76 -6.32 27.87 -9.90
CA SER A 76 -6.52 26.81 -10.89
C SER A 76 -6.96 25.52 -10.21
N GLU A 77 -7.85 24.78 -10.88
CA GLU A 77 -8.20 23.41 -10.53
C GLU A 77 -7.45 22.39 -11.43
N ASP A 78 -6.67 22.88 -12.40
CA ASP A 78 -5.84 22.04 -13.28
C ASP A 78 -4.58 21.58 -12.53
N ARG A 79 -4.47 20.27 -12.33
CA ARG A 79 -3.36 19.67 -11.56
C ARG A 79 -2.02 19.77 -12.26
N GLU A 80 -1.98 19.65 -13.58
CA GLU A 80 -0.73 19.79 -14.33
C GLU A 80 -0.25 21.24 -14.23
N GLN A 81 -1.17 22.20 -14.34
CA GLN A 81 -0.85 23.60 -14.11
C GLN A 81 -0.38 23.86 -12.67
N ILE A 82 -1.07 23.32 -11.66
CA ILE A 82 -0.67 23.46 -10.25
C ILE A 82 0.75 22.95 -10.05
N VAL A 83 1.04 21.70 -10.43
CA VAL A 83 2.34 21.06 -10.20
C VAL A 83 3.46 21.82 -10.93
N SER A 84 3.20 22.34 -12.13
CA SER A 84 4.20 23.11 -12.89
C SER A 84 4.62 24.43 -12.24
N GLN A 85 3.85 24.90 -11.25
CA GLN A 85 4.06 26.18 -10.58
C GLN A 85 4.56 26.02 -9.14
N LEU A 86 4.68 24.80 -8.63
CA LEU A 86 5.22 24.54 -7.31
C LEU A 86 6.75 24.49 -7.35
N ASP A 87 7.41 24.99 -6.32
CA ASP A 87 8.84 24.76 -6.12
C ASP A 87 9.14 23.36 -5.55
N ASP A 88 10.43 23.00 -5.44
CA ASP A 88 10.83 21.66 -4.99
C ASP A 88 10.34 21.31 -3.58
N ASP A 89 10.26 22.27 -2.65
CA ASP A 89 9.85 22.01 -1.27
C ASP A 89 8.32 21.97 -1.14
N GLU A 90 7.62 22.77 -1.94
CA GLU A 90 6.17 22.68 -2.14
C GLU A 90 5.78 21.33 -2.77
N VAL A 91 6.52 20.86 -3.78
CA VAL A 91 6.31 19.54 -4.40
C VAL A 91 6.54 18.43 -3.39
N LYS A 92 7.61 18.48 -2.57
CA LYS A 92 7.84 17.49 -1.50
C LYS A 92 6.68 17.46 -0.52
N THR A 93 6.20 18.63 -0.10
CA THR A 93 5.06 18.75 0.83
C THR A 93 3.78 18.20 0.20
N ALA A 94 3.51 18.53 -1.07
CA ALA A 94 2.38 17.99 -1.81
C ALA A 94 2.44 16.46 -1.93
N LEU A 95 3.61 15.89 -2.23
CA LEU A 95 3.79 14.43 -2.31
C LEU A 95 3.63 13.75 -0.95
N ALA A 96 4.08 14.37 0.15
CA ALA A 96 3.84 13.87 1.49
C ALA A 96 2.34 13.80 1.83
N ILE A 97 1.52 14.71 1.26
CA ILE A 97 0.06 14.69 1.40
C ILE A 97 -0.58 13.66 0.47
N ILE A 98 -0.18 13.63 -0.81
CA ILE A 98 -0.80 12.79 -1.86
C ILE A 98 -0.51 11.31 -1.64
N SER A 99 0.74 10.95 -1.33
CA SER A 99 1.18 9.55 -1.33
C SER A 99 0.35 8.68 -0.37
N PRO A 100 0.05 9.12 0.86
CA PRO A 100 -0.77 8.33 1.78
C PRO A 100 -2.23 8.15 1.34
N TRP A 101 -2.81 9.09 0.60
CA TRP A 101 -4.14 8.91 0.00
C TRP A 101 -4.15 7.81 -1.04
N TYR A 102 -3.10 7.72 -1.87
CA TYR A 102 -3.00 6.70 -2.89
C TYR A 102 -2.57 5.35 -2.34
N LEU A 103 -1.56 5.31 -1.47
CA LEU A 103 -0.89 4.11 -1.02
C LEU A 103 -1.44 3.55 0.28
N GLY A 104 -2.08 4.39 1.10
CA GLY A 104 -2.65 3.97 2.37
C GLY A 104 -1.68 3.94 3.54
N TYR A 105 -0.50 4.57 3.42
CA TYR A 105 0.48 4.71 4.49
C TYR A 105 1.34 5.98 4.32
N THR A 106 1.92 6.49 5.41
CA THR A 106 3.00 7.50 5.40
C THR A 106 4.37 6.83 5.53
N GLY A 107 5.47 7.57 5.42
CA GLY A 107 6.83 7.04 5.53
C GLY A 107 7.27 6.23 4.32
N THR A 108 8.36 5.48 4.47
CA THR A 108 8.98 4.68 3.41
C THR A 108 9.18 3.23 3.86
N PRO A 109 8.33 2.28 3.42
CA PRO A 109 8.46 0.89 3.82
C PRO A 109 9.79 0.31 3.32
N SER A 110 10.48 -0.42 4.20
CA SER A 110 11.76 -1.04 3.90
C SER A 110 11.61 -2.54 3.73
N THR A 111 12.06 -3.07 2.59
CA THR A 111 12.06 -4.52 2.33
C THR A 111 13.22 -5.26 3.00
N THR A 112 14.17 -4.53 3.59
CA THR A 112 15.42 -5.09 4.15
C THR A 112 15.56 -4.83 5.66
N LYS A 113 14.67 -4.04 6.25
CA LYS A 113 14.68 -3.72 7.68
C LYS A 113 13.42 -4.27 8.34
N ALA A 114 13.56 -4.75 9.58
CA ALA A 114 12.44 -5.22 10.38
C ALA A 114 11.55 -4.08 10.91
N VAL A 115 12.11 -2.86 11.01
CA VAL A 115 11.42 -1.65 11.46
C VAL A 115 11.81 -0.52 10.51
N ASP A 116 10.81 0.19 10.01
CA ASP A 116 10.92 1.40 9.20
C ASP A 116 10.03 2.50 9.78
N ASP A 117 9.91 3.62 9.07
CA ASP A 117 9.09 4.76 9.44
C ASP A 117 7.66 4.68 8.85
N ALA A 118 7.30 3.58 8.18
CA ALA A 118 6.01 3.47 7.52
C ALA A 118 4.89 3.33 8.55
N GLN A 119 3.90 4.21 8.47
CA GLN A 119 2.73 4.17 9.33
C GLN A 119 1.50 3.92 8.48
N PHE A 120 0.79 2.83 8.76
CA PHE A 120 -0.48 2.51 8.12
C PHE A 120 -1.45 3.68 8.24
N VAL A 121 -2.32 3.92 7.26
CA VAL A 121 -3.37 4.96 7.29
C VAL A 121 -4.73 4.34 6.99
N THR A 122 -4.85 3.73 5.82
CA THR A 122 -6.08 3.10 5.34
C THR A 122 -5.73 2.05 4.30
N PHE A 123 -6.58 1.05 4.14
CA PHE A 123 -6.44 0.08 3.05
C PHE A 123 -7.60 0.20 2.06
N LEU A 124 -8.83 0.18 2.58
CA LEU A 124 -10.03 0.17 1.75
C LEU A 124 -10.27 1.47 0.99
N SER A 125 -9.84 2.59 1.56
CA SER A 125 -10.01 3.93 0.98
C SER A 125 -8.80 4.42 0.20
N ALA A 126 -7.76 3.58 0.04
CA ALA A 126 -6.58 3.94 -0.74
C ALA A 126 -6.93 4.13 -2.22
N LEU A 127 -6.65 5.32 -2.76
CA LEU A 127 -7.09 5.75 -4.08
C LEU A 127 -6.46 4.95 -5.22
N MET A 128 -5.31 4.29 -5.00
CA MET A 128 -4.65 3.47 -6.04
C MET A 128 -5.52 2.31 -6.53
N TYR A 129 -6.48 1.86 -5.74
CA TYR A 129 -7.38 0.76 -6.12
C TYR A 129 -8.53 1.21 -7.02
N GLU A 130 -8.84 2.50 -7.08
CA GLU A 130 -10.01 2.98 -7.83
C GLU A 130 -9.90 2.81 -9.34
N PRO A 131 -8.78 3.13 -10.01
CA PRO A 131 -8.68 3.03 -11.48
C PRO A 131 -8.92 1.63 -12.01
N THR A 132 -8.57 0.60 -11.22
CA THR A 132 -8.70 -0.80 -11.60
C THR A 132 -9.84 -1.50 -10.88
N ARG A 133 -10.68 -0.77 -10.13
CA ARG A 133 -11.67 -1.36 -9.21
C ARG A 133 -12.67 -2.29 -9.89
N GLU A 134 -12.97 -2.11 -11.16
CA GLU A 134 -13.89 -3.01 -11.87
C GLU A 134 -13.21 -4.35 -12.22
N GLN A 135 -11.89 -4.34 -12.49
CA GLN A 135 -11.17 -5.50 -13.01
C GLN A 135 -10.33 -6.23 -11.97
N THR A 136 -9.66 -5.50 -11.08
CA THR A 136 -8.82 -6.09 -10.05
C THR A 136 -9.50 -5.97 -8.70
N ILE A 137 -9.45 -7.07 -7.95
CA ILE A 137 -9.97 -7.13 -6.60
C ILE A 137 -8.93 -6.60 -5.63
N ARG A 138 -9.37 -5.84 -4.63
CA ARG A 138 -8.50 -5.45 -3.51
C ARG A 138 -7.98 -6.72 -2.82
N PRO A 139 -6.66 -6.89 -2.64
CA PRO A 139 -6.12 -8.05 -1.94
C PRO A 139 -6.86 -8.30 -0.63
N THR A 140 -7.07 -9.57 -0.28
CA THR A 140 -7.82 -10.03 0.91
C THR A 140 -9.34 -9.80 0.94
N TYR A 141 -9.94 -9.13 -0.06
CA TYR A 141 -11.39 -8.90 -0.13
C TYR A 141 -12.05 -9.63 -1.30
N ALA A 142 -12.46 -10.88 -1.13
CA ALA A 142 -13.13 -11.63 -2.20
C ALA A 142 -14.46 -10.97 -2.61
N ARG A 143 -14.59 -10.58 -3.89
CA ARG A 143 -15.83 -10.01 -4.45
C ARG A 143 -16.36 -10.66 -5.73
N ALA A 144 -15.53 -11.34 -6.51
CA ALA A 144 -15.88 -11.73 -7.88
C ALA A 144 -16.02 -13.24 -8.11
N GLY A 145 -16.29 -14.04 -7.07
CA GLY A 145 -16.34 -15.50 -7.20
C GLY A 145 -14.98 -16.12 -7.58
N GLY A 146 -14.98 -17.42 -7.84
CA GLY A 146 -13.80 -18.12 -8.36
C GLY A 146 -13.55 -17.76 -9.84
N ASP A 147 -12.29 -17.88 -10.26
CA ASP A 147 -11.86 -17.74 -11.66
C ASP A 147 -12.26 -16.44 -12.37
N TYR A 148 -12.54 -15.36 -11.62
CA TYR A 148 -12.92 -14.06 -12.19
C TYR A 148 -11.86 -13.48 -13.16
N TRP A 149 -10.61 -13.93 -13.02
CA TRP A 149 -9.46 -13.55 -13.83
C TRP A 149 -9.34 -14.34 -15.15
N ALA A 150 -10.21 -15.32 -15.40
CA ALA A 150 -10.13 -16.17 -16.59
C ALA A 150 -10.47 -15.41 -17.88
N GLU A 151 -11.43 -14.50 -17.80
CA GLU A 151 -11.88 -13.72 -18.95
C GLU A 151 -10.99 -12.51 -19.20
N VAL A 152 -10.73 -12.23 -20.48
CA VAL A 152 -9.96 -11.06 -20.89
C VAL A 152 -10.79 -9.79 -20.65
N PRO A 153 -10.25 -8.76 -19.97
CA PRO A 153 -10.96 -7.50 -19.79
C PRO A 153 -11.37 -6.85 -21.11
N ALA A 154 -12.53 -6.21 -21.12
CA ALA A 154 -13.02 -5.48 -22.29
C ALA A 154 -12.00 -4.43 -22.77
N GLY A 155 -11.75 -4.40 -24.08
CA GLY A 155 -10.79 -3.48 -24.70
C GLY A 155 -9.33 -3.97 -24.69
N VAL A 156 -9.05 -5.14 -24.10
CA VAL A 156 -7.72 -5.78 -24.15
C VAL A 156 -7.72 -6.86 -25.23
N THR A 157 -6.72 -6.81 -26.12
CA THR A 157 -6.45 -7.92 -27.04
C THR A 157 -5.35 -8.80 -26.42
N ALA A 158 -5.74 -9.96 -25.90
CA ALA A 158 -4.78 -10.91 -25.36
C ALA A 158 -3.93 -11.51 -26.50
N PRO A 159 -2.62 -11.71 -26.30
CA PRO A 159 -1.80 -12.43 -27.25
C PRO A 159 -2.29 -13.88 -27.37
N ALA A 160 -2.07 -14.49 -28.54
CA ALA A 160 -2.34 -15.91 -28.71
C ALA A 160 -1.53 -16.72 -27.69
N MET A 161 -2.18 -17.68 -27.03
CA MET A 161 -1.51 -18.63 -26.15
C MET A 161 -0.48 -19.44 -26.96
N PRO A 162 0.78 -19.55 -26.51
CA PRO A 162 1.76 -20.41 -27.15
C PRO A 162 1.33 -21.88 -27.12
N ASP A 163 1.64 -22.64 -28.17
CA ASP A 163 1.28 -24.06 -28.29
C ASP A 163 1.86 -24.91 -27.14
N ASN A 164 2.97 -24.48 -26.54
CA ASN A 164 3.67 -25.17 -25.46
C ASN A 164 3.30 -24.68 -24.05
N ILE A 165 2.25 -23.87 -23.87
CA ILE A 165 1.89 -23.30 -22.56
C ILE A 165 1.65 -24.36 -21.47
N ARG A 166 1.17 -25.55 -21.85
CA ARG A 166 0.94 -26.68 -20.93
C ARG A 166 2.18 -27.51 -20.63
N ALA A 167 3.25 -27.36 -21.42
CA ALA A 167 4.48 -28.11 -21.22
C ALA A 167 5.11 -27.84 -19.84
N TRP A 168 4.99 -26.62 -19.30
CA TRP A 168 5.45 -26.28 -17.96
C TRP A 168 4.76 -27.09 -16.85
N GLY A 169 3.46 -27.35 -16.99
CA GLY A 169 2.72 -28.16 -16.01
C GLY A 169 3.08 -29.65 -16.12
N GLU A 170 3.15 -30.17 -17.35
CA GLU A 170 3.48 -31.58 -17.59
C GLU A 170 4.94 -31.93 -17.28
N GLN A 171 5.85 -30.98 -17.48
CA GLN A 171 7.27 -31.11 -17.21
C GLN A 171 7.66 -30.52 -15.85
N SER A 172 6.70 -30.08 -15.04
CA SER A 172 7.00 -29.55 -13.70
C SER A 172 7.77 -30.61 -12.90
N PRO A 173 8.84 -30.21 -12.20
CA PRO A 173 9.57 -31.13 -11.34
C PRO A 173 8.59 -31.82 -10.39
N VAL A 174 8.54 -33.15 -10.45
CA VAL A 174 7.76 -33.91 -9.48
C VAL A 174 8.37 -33.64 -8.11
N ALA A 175 7.52 -33.40 -7.11
CA ALA A 175 7.98 -33.24 -5.73
C ALA A 175 8.93 -34.40 -5.38
N ALA A 176 10.13 -34.06 -4.92
CA ALA A 176 11.10 -35.07 -4.53
C ALA A 176 10.47 -35.97 -3.44
N GLY A 177 10.52 -37.29 -3.63
CA GLY A 177 9.92 -38.25 -2.69
C GLY A 177 10.54 -38.21 -1.29
N SER A 178 11.68 -37.55 -1.14
CA SER A 178 12.33 -37.25 0.14
C SER A 178 13.10 -35.93 0.05
N ILE A 179 13.29 -35.28 1.20
CA ILE A 179 14.18 -34.13 1.32
C ILE A 179 15.61 -34.66 1.20
N LYS A 180 16.35 -34.21 0.18
CA LYS A 180 17.78 -34.55 0.03
C LYS A 180 18.54 -33.95 1.21
N GLU A 181 19.33 -34.77 1.91
CA GLU A 181 20.23 -34.27 2.94
C GLU A 181 21.16 -33.19 2.34
N PRO A 182 21.40 -32.09 3.08
CA PRO A 182 22.21 -31.00 2.58
C PRO A 182 23.63 -31.48 2.25
N GLU A 183 24.16 -31.00 1.13
CA GLU A 183 25.48 -31.42 0.68
C GLU A 183 26.57 -30.92 1.65
N ALA A 184 27.62 -31.73 1.85
CA ALA A 184 28.71 -31.40 2.77
C ALA A 184 29.33 -30.00 2.54
N PRO A 185 29.53 -29.51 1.29
CA PRO A 185 30.03 -28.15 1.08
C PRO A 185 29.08 -27.07 1.61
N TRP A 186 27.77 -27.27 1.44
CA TRP A 186 26.75 -26.35 1.97
C TRP A 186 26.76 -26.35 3.50
N LEU A 187 26.91 -27.52 4.13
CA LEU A 187 27.02 -27.62 5.59
C LEU A 187 28.21 -26.84 6.13
N LEU A 188 29.36 -26.88 5.45
CA LEU A 188 30.53 -26.08 5.84
C LEU A 188 30.27 -24.58 5.72
N MET A 189 29.52 -24.15 4.71
CA MET A 189 29.16 -22.74 4.54
C MET A 189 28.19 -22.26 5.63
N VAL A 190 27.14 -23.04 5.91
CA VAL A 190 26.16 -22.71 6.96
C VAL A 190 26.77 -22.74 8.35
N GLN A 191 27.72 -23.64 8.60
CA GLN A 191 28.48 -23.68 9.85
C GLN A 191 29.55 -22.57 9.95
N GLY A 192 29.68 -21.71 8.93
CA GLY A 192 30.66 -20.62 8.89
C GLY A 192 32.12 -21.08 8.76
N LYS A 193 32.35 -22.36 8.44
CA LYS A 193 33.69 -22.94 8.24
C LYS A 193 34.29 -22.57 6.89
N ALA A 194 33.44 -22.28 5.91
CA ALA A 194 33.82 -21.77 4.60
C ALA A 194 32.92 -20.58 4.23
N LYS A 195 33.47 -19.57 3.58
CA LYS A 195 32.70 -18.41 3.09
C LYS A 195 32.19 -18.60 1.67
N THR A 196 32.81 -19.50 0.91
CA THR A 196 32.47 -19.78 -0.49
C THR A 196 32.36 -21.27 -0.77
N LEU A 197 31.64 -21.63 -1.84
CA LEU A 197 31.50 -23.03 -2.26
C LEU A 197 32.86 -23.64 -2.64
N ALA A 198 33.73 -22.87 -3.30
CA ALA A 198 35.06 -23.32 -3.70
C ALA A 198 35.96 -23.61 -2.50
N GLU A 199 35.92 -22.76 -1.48
CA GLU A 199 36.62 -22.98 -0.21
C GLU A 199 36.10 -24.22 0.51
N ALA A 200 34.77 -24.39 0.58
CA ALA A 200 34.15 -25.56 1.19
C ALA A 200 34.54 -26.86 0.47
N GLN A 201 34.57 -26.85 -0.86
CA GLN A 201 35.00 -28.00 -1.67
C GLN A 201 36.50 -28.30 -1.47
N ALA A 202 37.34 -27.27 -1.41
CA ALA A 202 38.77 -27.44 -1.16
C ALA A 202 39.05 -28.02 0.24
N MET A 203 38.28 -27.61 1.26
CA MET A 203 38.38 -28.15 2.61
C MET A 203 37.98 -29.63 2.67
N LEU A 204 36.94 -30.05 1.95
CA LEU A 204 36.51 -31.45 1.87
C LEU A 204 37.45 -32.33 1.03
N ALA A 205 38.14 -31.73 0.06
CA ALA A 205 39.15 -32.44 -0.74
C ALA A 205 40.48 -32.63 0.01
N ALA A 206 40.72 -31.84 1.06
CA ALA A 206 41.93 -31.88 1.89
C ALA A 206 41.79 -32.71 3.18
N SER A 207 40.59 -33.22 3.47
CA SER A 207 40.25 -34.08 4.62
C SER A 207 40.15 -35.55 4.25
#